data_AF-A0A8S3D9T5-F1
#
_entry.id   AF-A0A8S3D9T5-F1
#
_cell.length_a   1.000
_cell.length_b   1.000
_cell.length_c   1.000
_cell.angle_alpha   90.00
_cell.angle_beta   90.00
_cell.angle_gamma   90.00
#
_symmetry.space_group_name_H-M   'P 1'
#
loop_
_entity.id
_entity.type
_entity.pdbx_description
1 polymer ?
#
loop_
_entity_poly.entity_id
_entity_poly.type
_entity_poly.pdbx_seq_one_letter_code
_entity_poly.pdbx_strand_id
1 'polypeptide(L)'
;SSKKHINMESLNSLISLITFFIKIQSKNSPLLLKQLFTHIFFKPSIWINCSVLIQMRLYTYLATEFVSYNETYDSIRPISGIIQTLNTLKYVYWIVEPTRPRIYQAKILDADRPTREQIVEMRSYMLLYMKQLVISGPGTQEEELQAILNYLHTINEDENIIDVLDLVVSLMSEHPKNMVPAFDRRLGLRTAFKLLESNKEGIRLQALKLLGFFLQRSTIKRKTDAMQPHNLFSLLADRLSLHSNGFTMATYNILFEILVEKVSGPVVEKRSSEITSDWKIENSAMIKVIATLLRNSPDNVHLYDIKSRFLDDMILLSSSSRENRRVILQISVWQEYLLGLAYVYPSNEQQVAV
;
A
#
# COMPACT_ATOMS: atom_id res chain seq x y z
N SER A 1 7.82 12.89 34.03
CA SER A 1 6.88 12.20 34.93
C SER A 1 7.48 10.92 35.44
N SER A 2 7.30 10.62 36.72
CA SER A 2 7.72 9.34 37.31
C SER A 2 6.98 8.20 36.62
N LYS A 3 7.70 7.14 36.22
CA LYS A 3 7.16 5.92 35.59
C LYS A 3 6.04 5.25 36.41
N LYS A 4 5.92 5.60 37.70
CA LYS A 4 4.99 4.97 38.66
C LYS A 4 3.55 5.45 38.55
N HIS A 5 3.28 6.59 37.91
CA HIS A 5 1.94 7.20 37.91
C HIS A 5 1.06 6.83 36.72
N ILE A 6 1.62 6.22 35.66
CA ILE A 6 0.83 5.76 34.51
C ILE A 6 0.76 4.24 34.58
N ASN A 7 -0.30 3.75 35.21
CA ASN A 7 -0.62 2.35 35.37
C ASN A 7 -1.92 1.98 34.63
N MET A 8 -2.32 0.71 34.69
CA MET A 8 -3.52 0.21 34.00
C MET A 8 -4.80 0.91 34.48
N GLU A 9 -4.91 1.17 35.79
CA GLU A 9 -6.05 1.89 36.37
C GLU A 9 -6.16 3.32 35.85
N SER A 10 -5.03 4.00 35.66
CA SER A 10 -4.99 5.35 35.10
C SER A 10 -5.47 5.37 33.66
N LEU A 11 -5.03 4.41 32.84
CA LEU A 11 -5.50 4.25 31.46
C LEU A 11 -7.00 3.94 31.41
N ASN A 12 -7.47 2.99 32.22
CA ASN A 12 -8.89 2.65 32.29
C ASN A 12 -9.75 3.84 32.78
N SER A 13 -9.22 4.66 33.68
CA SER A 13 -9.89 5.88 34.14
C SER A 13 -10.02 6.91 33.01
N LEU A 14 -8.97 7.10 32.21
CA LEU A 14 -9.00 7.97 31.03
C LEU A 14 -9.97 7.47 29.95
N ILE A 15 -10.01 6.16 29.73
CA ILE A 15 -10.98 5.51 28.82
C ILE A 15 -12.41 5.73 29.33
N SER A 16 -12.65 5.52 30.62
CA SER A 16 -13.97 5.74 31.25
C SER A 16 -14.42 7.20 31.11
N LEU A 17 -13.47 8.15 31.19
CA LEU A 17 -13.74 9.57 30.98
C LEU A 17 -14.16 9.87 29.53
N ILE A 18 -13.57 9.21 28.54
CA ILE A 18 -14.02 9.28 27.13
C ILE A 18 -15.48 8.82 27.06
N THR A 19 -15.77 7.61 27.55
CA THR A 19 -17.13 7.04 27.53
C THR A 19 -18.15 7.97 28.21
N PHE A 20 -17.76 8.60 29.32
CA PHE A 20 -18.58 9.59 30.02
C PHE A 20 -18.88 10.82 29.17
N PHE A 21 -17.87 11.42 28.52
CA PHE A 21 -18.07 12.58 27.65
C PHE A 21 -18.92 12.26 26.42
N ILE A 22 -18.76 11.07 25.86
CA ILE A 22 -19.59 10.58 24.75
C ILE A 22 -21.04 10.40 25.19
N LYS A 23 -21.28 9.88 26.40
CA LYS A 23 -22.63 9.63 26.92
C LYS A 23 -23.37 10.92 27.29
N ILE A 24 -22.68 11.90 27.85
CA ILE A 24 -23.33 13.15 28.33
C ILE A 24 -23.66 14.10 27.19
N GLN A 25 -22.89 14.09 26.10
CA GLN A 25 -23.09 14.94 24.91
C GLN A 25 -23.30 16.44 25.25
N SER A 26 -22.65 16.94 26.30
CA SER A 26 -22.64 18.37 26.61
C SER A 26 -21.99 19.19 25.49
N LYS A 27 -22.31 20.48 25.41
CA LYS A 27 -21.74 21.42 24.42
C LYS A 27 -20.20 21.43 24.38
N ASN A 28 -19.54 21.16 25.51
CA ASN A 28 -18.07 21.16 25.62
C ASN A 28 -17.42 19.79 25.37
N SER A 29 -18.21 18.71 25.33
CA SER A 29 -17.68 17.33 25.18
C SER A 29 -16.82 17.16 23.93
N PRO A 30 -17.19 17.69 22.74
CA PRO A 30 -16.34 17.67 21.55
C PRO A 30 -14.93 18.24 21.77
N LEU A 31 -14.84 19.40 22.43
CA LEU A 31 -13.57 20.09 22.67
C LEU A 31 -12.71 19.33 23.69
N LEU A 32 -13.32 18.83 24.76
CA LEU A 32 -12.62 18.05 25.78
C LEU A 32 -12.10 16.74 25.21
N LEU A 33 -12.89 16.03 24.40
CA LEU A 33 -12.45 14.85 23.67
C LEU A 33 -11.26 15.17 22.76
N LYS A 34 -11.36 16.24 21.96
CA LYS A 34 -10.25 16.68 21.10
C LYS A 34 -8.97 16.94 21.89
N GLN A 35 -9.04 17.65 23.02
CA GLN A 35 -7.87 17.90 23.88
C GLN A 35 -7.30 16.62 24.46
N LEU A 36 -8.17 15.73 24.96
CA LEU A 36 -7.78 14.45 25.54
C LEU A 36 -7.04 13.57 24.52
N PHE A 37 -7.56 13.46 23.29
CA PHE A 37 -6.89 12.72 22.24
C PHE A 37 -5.58 13.37 21.80
N THR A 38 -5.61 14.66 21.50
CA THR A 38 -4.46 15.38 20.94
C THR A 38 -3.28 15.45 21.91
N HIS A 39 -3.55 15.63 23.21
CA HIS A 39 -2.52 15.89 24.21
C HIS A 39 -2.20 14.69 25.10
N ILE A 40 -3.09 13.68 25.17
CA ILE A 40 -2.88 12.49 25.99
C ILE A 40 -2.77 11.24 25.12
N PHE A 41 -3.86 10.79 24.48
CA PHE A 41 -3.88 9.47 23.81
C PHE A 41 -2.92 9.37 22.62
N PHE A 42 -2.83 10.41 21.78
CA PHE A 42 -1.94 10.39 20.62
C PHE A 42 -0.49 10.78 20.94
N LYS A 43 -0.22 11.27 22.16
CA LYS A 43 1.10 11.80 22.54
C LYS A 43 2.06 10.69 22.97
N PRO A 44 3.02 10.25 22.14
CA PRO A 44 3.79 9.05 22.41
C PRO A 44 4.70 9.20 23.62
N SER A 45 5.22 10.42 23.87
CA SER A 45 6.12 10.72 24.98
C SER A 45 5.56 10.36 26.37
N ILE A 46 4.22 10.25 26.48
CA ILE A 46 3.53 9.81 27.70
C ILE A 46 3.65 8.29 27.85
N TRP A 47 3.41 7.56 26.76
CA TRP A 47 3.18 6.11 26.78
C TRP A 47 4.44 5.27 26.60
N ILE A 48 5.45 5.77 25.87
CA ILE A 48 6.69 5.01 25.57
C ILE A 48 7.47 4.54 26.80
N ASN A 49 7.26 5.22 27.94
CA ASN A 49 7.94 4.89 29.20
C ASN A 49 7.10 3.99 30.11
N CYS A 50 5.90 3.60 29.69
CA CYS A 50 5.02 2.68 30.40
C CYS A 50 5.39 1.23 30.09
N SER A 51 4.90 0.29 30.90
CA SER A 51 5.05 -1.14 30.57
C SER A 51 4.43 -1.47 29.20
N VAL A 52 4.99 -2.46 28.52
CA VAL A 52 4.50 -2.94 27.22
C VAL A 52 3.01 -3.27 27.26
N LEU A 53 2.53 -3.88 28.36
CA LEU A 53 1.12 -4.23 28.54
C LEU A 53 0.19 -3.01 28.46
N ILE A 54 0.59 -1.86 29.01
CA ILE A 54 -0.19 -0.62 28.98
C ILE A 54 -0.19 -0.04 27.56
N GLN A 55 0.97 -0.05 26.89
CA GLN A 55 1.09 0.40 25.50
C GLN A 55 0.20 -0.45 24.56
N MET A 56 0.24 -1.78 24.73
CA MET A 56 -0.63 -2.71 24.01
C MET A 56 -2.10 -2.38 24.24
N ARG A 57 -2.53 -2.28 25.51
CA ARG A 57 -3.93 -1.95 25.85
C ARG A 57 -4.39 -0.65 25.21
N LEU A 58 -3.54 0.38 25.21
CA LEU A 58 -3.81 1.67 24.57
C LEU A 58 -4.05 1.52 23.06
N TYR A 59 -3.13 0.88 22.34
CA TYR A 59 -3.26 0.76 20.88
C TYR A 59 -4.40 -0.18 20.49
N THR A 60 -4.66 -1.25 21.26
CA THR A 60 -5.86 -2.08 21.08
C THR A 60 -7.12 -1.25 21.28
N TYR A 61 -7.21 -0.46 22.36
CA TYR A 61 -8.36 0.43 22.61
C TYR A 61 -8.60 1.38 21.43
N LEU A 62 -7.55 2.04 20.94
CA LEU A 62 -7.62 2.96 19.81
C LEU A 62 -8.08 2.25 18.53
N ALA A 63 -7.71 0.98 18.34
CA ALA A 63 -8.05 0.21 17.14
C ALA A 63 -9.43 -0.44 17.15
N THR A 64 -10.01 -0.73 18.32
CA THR A 64 -11.26 -1.50 18.42
C THR A 64 -12.39 -0.72 19.07
N GLU A 65 -12.17 -0.18 20.27
CA GLU A 65 -13.22 0.44 21.08
C GLU A 65 -13.44 1.90 20.69
N PHE A 66 -12.36 2.68 20.60
CA PHE A 66 -12.42 4.08 20.16
C PHE A 66 -13.13 4.20 18.81
N VAL A 67 -12.90 3.22 17.93
CA VAL A 67 -13.39 3.29 16.56
C VAL A 67 -14.91 3.22 16.47
N SER A 68 -15.55 2.58 17.45
CA SER A 68 -17.01 2.42 17.50
C SER A 68 -17.79 3.72 17.68
N TYR A 69 -17.12 4.82 18.09
CA TYR A 69 -17.76 6.09 18.40
C TYR A 69 -17.83 7.03 17.19
N ASN A 70 -18.59 6.63 16.16
CA ASN A 70 -18.68 7.31 14.86
C ASN A 70 -18.99 8.82 14.92
N GLU A 71 -19.78 9.28 15.88
CA GLU A 71 -20.16 10.71 16.00
C GLU A 71 -19.02 11.59 16.58
N THR A 72 -17.98 10.98 17.16
CA THR A 72 -16.91 11.71 17.86
C THR A 72 -15.74 12.08 16.96
N TYR A 73 -15.59 11.43 15.80
CA TYR A 73 -14.48 11.68 14.89
C TYR A 73 -14.48 13.07 14.28
N ASP A 74 -15.66 13.61 13.95
CA ASP A 74 -15.77 14.97 13.42
C ASP A 74 -15.22 16.01 14.41
N SER A 75 -15.27 15.70 15.71
CA SER A 75 -14.72 16.54 16.78
C SER A 75 -13.20 16.35 16.97
N ILE A 76 -12.69 15.15 16.66
CA ILE A 76 -11.29 14.76 16.81
C ILE A 76 -10.63 14.83 15.44
N ARG A 77 -10.12 16.03 15.06
CA ARG A 77 -9.48 16.28 13.76
C ARG A 77 -8.52 15.12 13.35
N PRO A 78 -8.90 14.23 12.40
CA PRO A 78 -8.22 12.95 12.18
C PRO A 78 -6.74 13.10 11.80
N ILE A 79 -6.43 14.16 11.04
CA ILE A 79 -5.07 14.49 10.58
C ILE A 79 -4.02 14.55 11.71
N SER A 80 -4.37 15.08 12.89
CA SER A 80 -3.40 15.17 13.99
C SER A 80 -3.06 13.80 14.56
N GLY A 81 -4.08 12.93 14.68
CA GLY A 81 -3.90 11.54 15.06
C GLY A 81 -2.96 10.84 14.09
N ILE A 82 -3.27 10.88 12.79
CA ILE A 82 -2.47 10.23 11.75
C ILE A 82 -1.02 10.71 11.75
N ILE A 83 -0.77 12.03 11.77
CA ILE A 83 0.60 12.56 11.79
C ILE A 83 1.35 12.11 13.05
N GLN A 84 0.69 12.13 14.21
CA GLN A 84 1.31 11.66 15.45
C GLN A 84 1.63 10.17 15.38
N THR A 85 0.72 9.34 14.86
CA THR A 85 0.94 7.90 14.65
C THR A 85 2.09 7.64 13.69
N LEU A 86 2.14 8.31 12.54
CA LEU A 86 3.24 8.17 11.58
C LEU A 86 4.58 8.54 12.21
N ASN A 87 4.64 9.63 12.98
CA ASN A 87 5.84 10.00 13.74
C ASN A 87 6.20 8.95 14.80
N THR A 88 5.21 8.31 15.40
CA THR A 88 5.39 7.23 16.38
C THR A 88 5.98 5.98 15.73
N LEU A 89 5.47 5.59 14.56
CA LEU A 89 6.03 4.50 13.76
C LEU A 89 7.49 4.79 13.34
N LYS A 90 7.79 6.04 12.97
CA LYS A 90 9.12 6.48 12.54
C LYS A 90 10.13 6.54 13.69
N TYR A 91 9.77 7.20 14.79
CA TYR A 91 10.70 7.63 15.83
C TYR A 91 10.53 6.89 17.16
N VAL A 92 9.70 5.85 17.24
CA VAL A 92 9.55 5.04 18.46
C VAL A 92 9.53 3.55 18.13
N TYR A 93 8.59 3.12 17.28
CA TYR A 93 8.35 1.70 17.03
C TYR A 93 8.94 1.25 15.68
N TRP A 94 10.19 1.61 15.41
CA TRP A 94 10.91 1.08 14.26
C TRP A 94 11.28 -0.39 14.51
N ILE A 95 11.18 -1.23 13.47
CA ILE A 95 11.59 -2.64 13.55
C ILE A 95 13.11 -2.73 13.39
N VAL A 96 13.64 -2.09 12.35
CA VAL A 96 15.08 -1.95 12.08
C VAL A 96 15.50 -0.53 12.43
N GLU A 97 16.65 -0.38 13.08
CA GLU A 97 17.15 0.94 13.46
C GLU A 97 17.37 1.85 12.24
N PRO A 98 16.79 3.08 12.22
CA PRO A 98 16.96 4.01 11.12
C PRO A 98 18.43 4.37 10.89
N THR A 99 18.84 4.42 9.62
CA THR A 99 20.23 4.70 9.22
C THR A 99 20.62 6.18 9.33
N ARG A 100 19.65 7.10 9.37
CA ARG A 100 19.90 8.55 9.50
C ARG A 100 19.87 8.99 10.97
N PRO A 101 20.80 9.89 11.39
CA PRO A 101 20.86 10.34 12.78
C PRO A 101 19.56 11.03 13.20
N ARG A 102 19.07 10.67 14.38
CA ARG A 102 17.80 11.15 14.93
C ARG A 102 17.94 12.61 15.35
N ILE A 103 17.11 13.50 14.80
CA ILE A 103 17.04 14.92 15.23
C ILE A 103 16.49 15.03 16.66
N TYR A 104 15.64 14.08 17.07
CA TYR A 104 15.07 14.01 18.42
C TYR A 104 15.51 12.72 19.12
N GLN A 105 16.38 12.84 20.11
CA GLN A 105 16.68 11.76 21.05
C GLN A 105 15.49 11.59 22.01
N ALA A 106 14.50 10.80 21.66
CA ALA A 106 13.71 10.14 22.68
C ALA A 106 14.64 9.09 23.31
N LYS A 107 15.18 9.39 24.49
CA LYS A 107 15.93 8.43 25.33
C LYS A 107 14.97 7.34 25.82
N ILE A 108 14.53 6.45 24.94
CA ILE A 108 14.11 5.12 25.37
C ILE A 108 15.41 4.49 25.87
N LEU A 109 15.52 4.29 27.18
CA LEU A 109 16.60 3.49 27.73
C LEU A 109 16.45 2.10 27.08
N ASP A 110 17.47 1.59 26.40
CA ASP A 110 17.37 0.35 25.61
C ASP A 110 16.77 -0.84 26.38
N ALA A 111 16.89 -0.84 27.71
CA ALA A 111 16.32 -1.84 28.60
C ALA A 111 14.77 -1.88 28.66
N ASP A 112 14.07 -0.80 28.29
CA ASP A 112 12.59 -0.71 28.34
C ASP A 112 11.93 -0.84 26.96
N ARG A 113 12.71 -1.10 25.90
CA ARG A 113 12.18 -1.20 24.53
C ARG A 113 11.38 -2.50 24.35
N PRO A 114 10.16 -2.47 23.77
CA PRO A 114 9.42 -3.68 23.46
C PRO A 114 10.19 -4.59 22.49
N THR A 115 9.95 -5.90 22.58
CA THR A 115 10.51 -6.91 21.66
C THR A 115 10.03 -6.68 20.23
N ARG A 116 10.71 -7.29 19.25
CA ARG A 116 10.35 -7.17 17.83
C ARG A 116 8.91 -7.61 17.59
N GLU A 117 8.50 -8.71 18.19
CA GLU A 117 7.15 -9.28 18.07
C GLU A 117 6.11 -8.31 18.61
N GLN A 118 6.35 -7.73 19.79
CA GLN A 118 5.47 -6.74 20.41
C GLN A 118 5.40 -5.44 19.59
N ILE A 119 6.52 -5.01 18.99
CA ILE A 119 6.54 -3.85 18.09
C ILE A 119 5.67 -4.13 16.87
N VAL A 120 5.82 -5.28 16.22
CA VAL A 120 4.98 -5.67 15.06
C VAL A 120 3.50 -5.67 15.44
N GLU A 121 3.16 -6.23 16.61
CA GLU A 121 1.78 -6.27 17.10
C GLU A 121 1.22 -4.86 17.35
N MET A 122 1.97 -3.98 18.05
CA MET A 122 1.57 -2.59 18.26
C MET A 122 1.37 -1.83 16.95
N ARG A 123 2.28 -2.01 15.99
CA ARG A 123 2.19 -1.38 14.66
C ARG A 123 0.92 -1.82 13.93
N SER A 124 0.52 -3.09 14.03
CA SER A 124 -0.72 -3.59 13.43
C SER A 124 -1.96 -2.87 13.99
N TYR A 125 -2.05 -2.68 15.31
CA TYR A 125 -3.11 -1.90 15.93
C TYR A 125 -3.07 -0.42 15.50
N MET A 126 -1.87 0.16 15.39
CA MET A 126 -1.71 1.54 14.93
C MET A 126 -2.22 1.76 13.51
N LEU A 127 -1.83 0.86 12.59
CA LEU A 127 -2.27 0.90 11.20
C LEU A 127 -3.77 0.67 11.10
N LEU A 128 -4.32 -0.23 11.92
CA LEU A 128 -5.75 -0.52 11.96
C LEU A 128 -6.56 0.71 12.35
N TYR A 129 -6.23 1.43 13.43
CA TYR A 129 -6.99 2.64 13.76
C TYR A 129 -6.74 3.79 12.78
N MET A 130 -5.53 3.92 12.21
CA MET A 130 -5.28 4.93 11.17
C MET A 130 -6.17 4.71 9.96
N LYS A 131 -6.37 3.45 9.54
CA LYS A 131 -7.33 3.11 8.49
C LYS A 131 -8.71 3.65 8.78
N GLN A 132 -9.18 3.43 10.02
CA GLN A 132 -10.49 3.89 10.48
C GLN A 132 -10.58 5.41 10.49
N LEU A 133 -9.53 6.10 10.94
CA LEU A 133 -9.45 7.57 10.90
C LEU A 133 -9.51 8.14 9.48
N VAL A 134 -8.92 7.46 8.49
CA VAL A 134 -8.97 7.91 7.09
C VAL A 134 -10.37 7.76 6.49
N ILE A 135 -11.11 6.70 6.86
CA ILE A 135 -12.43 6.42 6.28
C ILE A 135 -13.57 7.15 7.01
N SER A 136 -13.36 7.57 8.25
CA SER A 136 -14.35 8.27 9.07
C SER A 136 -14.46 9.76 8.71
N GLY A 137 -15.70 10.22 8.52
CA GLY A 137 -16.05 11.64 8.32
C GLY A 137 -16.48 12.01 6.89
N PRO A 138 -17.47 12.90 6.71
CA PRO A 138 -17.83 13.41 5.39
C PRO A 138 -16.80 14.45 4.91
N GLY A 139 -16.15 14.22 3.77
CA GLY A 139 -15.66 15.31 2.91
C GLY A 139 -14.17 15.66 2.88
N THR A 140 -13.28 15.11 3.71
CA THR A 140 -11.82 15.25 3.46
C THR A 140 -11.05 14.05 3.99
N GLN A 141 -10.78 13.08 3.12
CA GLN A 141 -9.80 12.00 3.32
C GLN A 141 -8.42 12.39 2.76
N GLU A 142 -8.33 13.61 2.23
CA GLU A 142 -7.24 14.04 1.38
C GLU A 142 -6.03 14.55 2.15
N GLU A 143 -6.23 15.26 3.27
CA GLU A 143 -5.13 15.72 4.11
C GLU A 143 -4.48 14.51 4.79
N GLU A 144 -5.31 13.58 5.25
CA GLU A 144 -4.96 12.32 5.88
C GLU A 144 -4.15 11.46 4.92
N LEU A 145 -4.68 11.25 3.70
CA LEU A 145 -3.95 10.54 2.65
C LEU A 145 -2.66 11.25 2.29
N GLN A 146 -2.66 12.59 2.16
CA GLN A 146 -1.44 13.34 1.84
C GLN A 146 -0.37 13.14 2.92
N ALA A 147 -0.73 13.13 4.21
CA ALA A 147 0.22 12.85 5.30
C ALA A 147 0.84 11.45 5.18
N ILE A 148 0.02 10.45 4.84
CA ILE A 148 0.47 9.07 4.61
C ILE A 148 1.39 8.98 3.38
N LEU A 149 1.02 9.62 2.26
CA LEU A 149 1.86 9.65 1.07
C LEU A 149 3.18 10.38 1.33
N ASN A 150 3.19 11.48 2.09
CA ASN A 150 4.41 12.19 2.48
C ASN A 150 5.35 11.32 3.31
N TYR A 151 4.80 10.49 4.19
CA TYR A 151 5.58 9.50 4.93
C TYR A 151 6.27 8.51 3.98
N LEU A 152 5.54 7.93 3.01
CA LEU A 152 6.11 7.01 2.01
C LEU A 152 7.20 7.64 1.12
N HIS A 153 7.15 8.95 0.90
CA HIS A 153 8.20 9.67 0.17
C HIS A 153 9.47 9.89 1.00
N THR A 154 9.36 9.98 2.32
CA THR A 154 10.46 10.43 3.19
C THR A 154 11.13 9.32 3.97
N ILE A 155 10.43 8.21 4.21
CA ILE A 155 10.95 7.02 4.90
C ILE A 155 11.73 6.14 3.93
N ASN A 156 12.80 5.53 4.44
CA ASN A 156 13.67 4.62 3.69
C ASN A 156 13.72 3.21 4.31
N GLU A 157 13.17 3.05 5.51
CA GLU A 157 13.16 1.79 6.23
C GLU A 157 12.08 0.86 5.65
N ASP A 158 12.51 -0.23 5.01
CA ASP A 158 11.64 -1.12 4.24
C ASP A 158 10.45 -1.68 5.04
N GLU A 159 10.67 -2.09 6.29
CA GLU A 159 9.60 -2.58 7.17
C GLU A 159 8.57 -1.48 7.50
N ASN A 160 9.01 -0.23 7.57
CA ASN A 160 8.12 0.90 7.80
C ASN A 160 7.34 1.28 6.54
N ILE A 161 7.96 1.17 5.37
CA ILE A 161 7.34 1.45 4.09
C ILE A 161 6.26 0.41 3.79
N ILE A 162 6.57 -0.88 3.93
CA ILE A 162 5.65 -1.95 3.56
C ILE A 162 4.35 -1.89 4.38
N ASP A 163 4.45 -1.70 5.70
CA ASP A 163 3.31 -1.56 6.60
C ASP A 163 2.36 -0.42 6.19
N VAL A 164 2.92 0.76 5.90
CA VAL A 164 2.14 1.95 5.55
C VAL A 164 1.65 1.87 4.11
N LEU A 165 2.39 1.23 3.22
CA LEU A 165 1.96 0.99 1.84
C LEU A 165 0.79 0.00 1.80
N ASP A 166 0.83 -1.07 2.57
CA ASP A 166 -0.26 -2.04 2.72
C ASP A 166 -1.55 -1.39 3.22
N LEU A 167 -1.43 -0.44 4.15
CA LEU A 167 -2.56 0.40 4.59
C LEU A 167 -3.19 1.17 3.41
N VAL A 168 -2.38 1.84 2.57
CA VAL A 168 -2.90 2.59 1.41
C VAL A 168 -3.53 1.65 0.38
N VAL A 169 -2.90 0.50 0.11
CA VAL A 169 -3.45 -0.51 -0.80
C VAL A 169 -4.80 -1.03 -0.31
N SER A 170 -4.92 -1.34 0.99
CA SER A 170 -6.18 -1.75 1.62
C SER A 170 -7.26 -0.67 1.50
N LEU A 171 -6.93 0.59 1.77
CA LEU A 171 -7.86 1.72 1.60
C LEU A 171 -8.35 1.85 0.14
N MET A 172 -7.45 1.73 -0.84
CA MET A 172 -7.78 1.81 -2.26
C MET A 172 -8.66 0.64 -2.73
N SER A 173 -8.41 -0.56 -2.19
CA SER A 173 -9.18 -1.77 -2.49
C SER A 173 -10.61 -1.70 -1.91
N GLU A 174 -10.73 -1.30 -0.65
CA GLU A 174 -11.99 -1.38 0.11
C GLU A 174 -12.87 -0.13 -0.04
N HIS A 175 -12.28 1.05 -0.24
CA HIS A 175 -12.99 2.32 -0.34
C HIS A 175 -12.68 3.11 -1.63
N PRO A 176 -12.73 2.49 -2.82
CA PRO A 176 -12.24 3.09 -4.06
C PRO A 176 -12.99 4.37 -4.46
N LYS A 177 -14.27 4.50 -4.09
CA LYS A 177 -15.14 5.62 -4.47
C LYS A 177 -14.59 6.97 -3.99
N ASN A 178 -13.98 6.99 -2.81
CA ASN A 178 -13.39 8.19 -2.22
C ASN A 178 -11.87 8.22 -2.35
N MET A 179 -11.22 7.06 -2.19
CA MET A 179 -9.77 6.96 -2.18
C MET A 179 -9.14 7.20 -3.55
N VAL A 180 -9.74 6.70 -4.65
CA VAL A 180 -9.15 6.85 -5.99
C VAL A 180 -9.12 8.32 -6.44
N PRO A 181 -10.21 9.12 -6.34
CA PRO A 181 -10.13 10.54 -6.62
C PRO A 181 -9.18 11.32 -5.70
N ALA A 182 -9.14 10.98 -4.41
CA ALA A 182 -8.24 11.62 -3.45
C ALA A 182 -6.77 11.33 -3.80
N PHE A 183 -6.46 10.07 -4.10
CA PHE A 183 -5.14 9.61 -4.51
C PHE A 183 -4.66 10.34 -5.76
N ASP A 184 -5.53 10.47 -6.76
CA ASP A 184 -5.24 11.24 -7.98
C ASP A 184 -4.89 12.71 -7.69
N ARG A 185 -5.76 13.40 -6.94
CA ARG A 185 -5.58 14.82 -6.57
C ARG A 185 -4.32 15.06 -5.73
N ARG A 186 -3.87 14.07 -4.96
CA ARG A 186 -2.65 14.11 -4.16
C ARG A 186 -1.43 13.54 -4.88
N LEU A 187 -1.51 13.39 -6.21
CA LEU A 187 -0.43 12.91 -7.07
C LEU A 187 0.13 11.56 -6.59
N GLY A 188 -0.76 10.70 -6.10
CA GLY A 188 -0.42 9.42 -5.49
C GLY A 188 0.38 8.50 -6.40
N LEU A 189 0.17 8.58 -7.72
CA LEU A 189 0.99 7.85 -8.71
C LEU A 189 2.48 8.17 -8.58
N ARG A 190 2.87 9.39 -8.22
CA ARG A 190 4.29 9.72 -7.98
C ARG A 190 4.87 8.88 -6.84
N THR A 191 4.08 8.66 -5.79
CA THR A 191 4.45 7.76 -4.69
C THR A 191 4.63 6.33 -5.18
N ALA A 192 3.68 5.81 -5.96
CA ALA A 192 3.75 4.46 -6.51
C ALA A 192 5.03 4.28 -7.34
N PHE A 193 5.29 5.19 -8.29
CA PHE A 193 6.47 5.13 -9.15
C PHE A 193 7.79 5.30 -8.39
N LYS A 194 7.85 6.15 -7.36
CA LYS A 194 9.01 6.24 -6.46
C LYS A 194 9.28 4.90 -5.77
N LEU A 195 8.24 4.21 -5.33
CA LEU A 195 8.37 2.96 -4.58
C LEU A 195 8.79 1.77 -5.45
N LEU A 196 8.58 1.84 -6.77
CA LEU A 196 9.11 0.86 -7.73
C LEU A 196 10.66 0.84 -7.77
N GLU A 197 11.32 1.92 -7.32
CA GLU A 197 12.78 1.98 -7.21
C GLU A 197 13.32 1.24 -5.97
N SER A 198 12.45 0.77 -5.06
CA SER A 198 12.90 0.02 -3.86
C SER A 198 13.62 -1.27 -4.24
N ASN A 199 14.68 -1.61 -3.50
CA ASN A 199 15.38 -2.89 -3.63
C ASN A 199 14.54 -4.07 -3.14
N LYS A 200 13.57 -3.84 -2.24
CA LYS A 200 12.71 -4.88 -1.69
C LYS A 200 11.53 -5.15 -2.62
N GLU A 201 11.48 -6.37 -3.16
CA GLU A 201 10.45 -6.78 -4.11
C GLU A 201 9.03 -6.59 -3.57
N GLY A 202 8.77 -6.94 -2.31
CA GLY A 202 7.46 -6.76 -1.68
C GLY A 202 6.93 -5.32 -1.77
N ILE A 203 7.81 -4.31 -1.63
CA ILE A 203 7.42 -2.89 -1.77
C ILE A 203 7.06 -2.58 -3.22
N ARG A 204 7.83 -3.10 -4.18
CA ARG A 204 7.53 -2.93 -5.62
C ARG A 204 6.20 -3.57 -5.99
N LEU A 205 5.93 -4.79 -5.51
CA LEU A 205 4.69 -5.50 -5.76
C LEU A 205 3.47 -4.74 -5.21
N GLN A 206 3.57 -4.19 -4.00
CA GLN A 206 2.50 -3.37 -3.43
C GLN A 206 2.32 -2.02 -4.15
N ALA A 207 3.42 -1.41 -4.62
CA ALA A 207 3.33 -0.22 -5.46
C ALA A 207 2.63 -0.50 -6.81
N LEU A 208 2.84 -1.68 -7.39
CA LEU A 208 2.09 -2.15 -8.56
C LEU A 208 0.61 -2.39 -8.25
N LYS A 209 0.28 -2.98 -7.10
CA LYS A 209 -1.12 -3.13 -6.65
C LYS A 209 -1.81 -1.78 -6.52
N LEU A 210 -1.12 -0.78 -5.99
CA LEU A 210 -1.63 0.58 -5.87
C LEU A 210 -1.95 1.20 -7.23
N LEU A 211 -1.04 1.05 -8.22
CA LEU A 211 -1.29 1.44 -9.61
C LEU A 211 -2.48 0.67 -10.20
N GLY A 212 -2.55 -0.64 -9.98
CA GLY A 212 -3.64 -1.49 -10.47
C GLY A 212 -5.00 -1.08 -9.94
N PHE A 213 -5.15 -0.88 -8.63
CA PHE A 213 -6.41 -0.41 -8.05
C PHE A 213 -6.80 0.98 -8.57
N PHE A 214 -5.83 1.87 -8.74
CA PHE A 214 -6.08 3.17 -9.36
C PHE A 214 -6.64 3.03 -10.78
N LEU A 215 -6.01 2.22 -11.63
CA LEU A 215 -6.46 2.01 -13.02
C LEU A 215 -7.83 1.33 -13.07
N GLN A 216 -8.00 0.19 -12.38
CA GLN A 216 -9.25 -0.57 -12.37
C GLN A 216 -10.47 0.24 -11.92
N ARG A 217 -10.28 1.21 -11.01
CA ARG A 217 -11.37 1.97 -10.40
C ARG A 217 -11.50 3.40 -10.94
N SER A 218 -10.67 3.78 -11.91
CA SER A 218 -10.72 5.10 -12.56
C SER A 218 -11.62 5.10 -13.79
N THR A 219 -12.17 6.28 -14.12
CA THR A 219 -12.82 6.48 -15.42
C THR A 219 -11.77 6.46 -16.53
N ILE A 220 -12.17 6.13 -17.75
CA ILE A 220 -11.27 6.15 -18.93
C ILE A 220 -10.54 7.50 -19.02
N LYS A 221 -11.29 8.62 -18.90
CA LYS A 221 -10.71 9.96 -18.92
C LYS A 221 -9.62 10.15 -17.85
N ARG A 222 -9.87 9.74 -16.59
CA ARG A 222 -8.88 9.85 -15.52
C ARG A 222 -7.63 9.02 -15.80
N LYS A 223 -7.79 7.78 -16.28
CA LYS A 223 -6.64 6.93 -16.66
C LYS A 223 -5.80 7.59 -17.75
N THR A 224 -6.46 8.09 -18.79
CA THR A 224 -5.81 8.80 -19.91
C THR A 224 -5.05 10.03 -19.41
N ASP A 225 -5.71 10.92 -18.66
CA ASP A 225 -5.14 12.16 -18.14
C ASP A 225 -3.97 11.90 -17.18
N ALA A 226 -4.00 10.79 -16.44
CA ALA A 226 -2.94 10.44 -15.50
C ALA A 226 -1.74 9.72 -16.18
N MET A 227 -2.01 8.76 -17.08
CA MET A 227 -0.97 7.86 -17.61
C MET A 227 -0.29 8.38 -18.88
N GLN A 228 -1.03 9.07 -19.76
CA GLN A 228 -0.52 9.44 -21.09
C GLN A 228 0.46 10.62 -21.10
N PRO A 229 0.23 11.75 -20.38
CA PRO A 229 1.05 12.95 -20.54
C PRO A 229 2.55 12.75 -20.26
N HIS A 230 2.87 11.78 -19.41
CA HIS A 230 4.25 11.46 -19.02
C HIS A 230 4.67 10.05 -19.43
N ASN A 231 3.91 9.41 -20.33
CA ASN A 231 4.18 8.05 -20.83
C ASN A 231 4.46 7.05 -19.70
N LEU A 232 3.60 7.04 -18.67
CA LEU A 232 3.86 6.32 -17.42
C LEU A 232 3.97 4.80 -17.62
N PHE A 233 3.36 4.23 -18.66
CA PHE A 233 3.58 2.81 -19.01
C PHE A 233 5.01 2.52 -19.45
N SER A 234 5.64 3.40 -20.25
CA SER A 234 7.05 3.23 -20.59
C SER A 234 7.94 3.38 -19.37
N LEU A 235 7.68 4.41 -18.55
CA LEU A 235 8.41 4.61 -17.30
C LEU A 235 8.29 3.40 -16.36
N LEU A 236 7.14 2.72 -16.36
CA LEU A 236 6.92 1.51 -15.56
C LEU A 236 7.89 0.40 -15.95
N ALA A 237 8.07 0.18 -17.26
CA ALA A 237 9.03 -0.79 -17.77
C ALA A 237 10.46 -0.40 -17.41
N ASP A 238 10.83 0.88 -17.55
CA ASP A 238 12.16 1.38 -17.22
C ASP A 238 12.48 1.19 -15.73
N ARG A 239 11.53 1.53 -14.84
CA ARG A 239 11.71 1.41 -13.39
C ARG A 239 11.85 -0.02 -12.91
N LEU A 240 11.04 -0.93 -13.45
CA LEU A 240 11.13 -2.35 -13.11
C LEU A 240 12.41 -2.99 -13.68
N SER A 241 12.91 -2.51 -14.81
CA SER A 241 14.17 -2.98 -15.43
C SER A 241 15.43 -2.60 -14.63
N LEU A 242 15.35 -1.68 -13.67
CA LEU A 242 16.49 -1.30 -12.82
C LEU A 242 16.97 -2.46 -11.93
N HIS A 243 16.14 -3.47 -11.70
CA HIS A 243 16.43 -4.58 -10.80
C HIS A 243 16.83 -5.81 -11.63
N SER A 244 18.11 -6.18 -11.60
CA SER A 244 18.73 -7.22 -12.45
C SER A 244 18.13 -8.62 -12.29
N ASN A 245 17.53 -8.91 -11.13
CA ASN A 245 16.79 -10.16 -10.85
C ASN A 245 15.26 -9.93 -10.76
N GLY A 246 14.78 -8.79 -11.28
CA GLY A 246 13.51 -8.19 -10.88
C GLY A 246 12.25 -8.74 -11.53
N PHE A 247 12.35 -9.53 -12.61
CA PHE A 247 11.17 -10.05 -13.30
C PHE A 247 10.80 -11.45 -12.83
N THR A 248 10.00 -11.49 -11.77
CA THR A 248 9.51 -12.70 -11.12
C THR A 248 8.09 -13.05 -11.57
N MET A 249 7.65 -14.29 -11.30
CA MET A 249 6.27 -14.72 -11.54
C MET A 249 5.26 -13.86 -10.76
N ALA A 250 5.60 -13.44 -9.54
CA ALA A 250 4.77 -12.53 -8.75
C ALA A 250 4.62 -11.16 -9.43
N THR A 251 5.72 -10.61 -9.95
CA THR A 251 5.69 -9.36 -10.72
C THR A 251 4.82 -9.51 -11.96
N TYR A 252 5.05 -10.57 -12.75
CA TYR A 252 4.25 -10.90 -13.93
C TYR A 252 2.74 -10.98 -13.61
N ASN A 253 2.36 -11.72 -12.57
CA ASN A 253 0.95 -11.87 -12.19
C ASN A 253 0.27 -10.53 -11.91
N ILE A 254 0.94 -9.60 -11.21
CA ILE A 254 0.36 -8.28 -10.94
C ILE A 254 0.27 -7.46 -12.23
N LEU A 255 1.28 -7.49 -13.09
CA LEU A 255 1.20 -6.79 -14.39
C LEU A 255 0.07 -7.36 -15.26
N PHE A 256 -0.17 -8.66 -15.20
CA PHE A 256 -1.28 -9.33 -15.86
C PHE A 256 -2.63 -8.91 -15.25
N GLU A 257 -2.74 -8.84 -13.92
CA GLU A 257 -3.93 -8.31 -13.24
C GLU A 257 -4.23 -6.86 -13.68
N ILE A 258 -3.21 -6.03 -13.89
CA ILE A 258 -3.35 -4.67 -14.41
C ILE A 258 -3.80 -4.69 -15.88
N LEU A 259 -3.24 -5.57 -16.71
CA LEU A 259 -3.60 -5.74 -18.12
C LEU A 259 -5.12 -5.97 -18.30
N VAL A 260 -5.72 -6.79 -17.42
CA VAL A 260 -7.14 -7.15 -17.48
C VAL A 260 -8.03 -6.43 -16.45
N GLU A 261 -7.43 -5.54 -15.64
CA GLU A 261 -8.08 -4.83 -14.52
C GLU A 261 -8.86 -5.73 -13.55
N LYS A 262 -8.28 -6.89 -13.22
CA LYS A 262 -8.80 -7.81 -12.19
C LYS A 262 -7.80 -7.93 -11.05
N VAL A 263 -7.54 -6.81 -10.37
CA VAL A 263 -6.54 -6.72 -9.29
C VAL A 263 -7.06 -7.39 -8.03
N SER A 264 -6.29 -8.35 -7.52
CA SER A 264 -6.60 -9.07 -6.28
C SER A 264 -6.03 -8.34 -5.05
N GLY A 265 -6.58 -8.65 -3.87
CA GLY A 265 -6.11 -8.08 -2.60
C GLY A 265 -4.67 -8.51 -2.23
N PRO A 266 -4.43 -9.79 -1.91
CA PRO A 266 -3.10 -10.26 -1.55
C PRO A 266 -2.17 -10.35 -2.78
N VAL A 267 -0.87 -10.27 -2.53
CA VAL A 267 0.16 -10.64 -3.51
C VAL A 267 0.25 -12.16 -3.54
N VAL A 268 0.10 -12.76 -4.73
CA VAL A 268 0.10 -14.23 -4.89
C VAL A 268 1.04 -14.65 -6.02
N GLU A 269 1.88 -15.65 -5.76
CA GLU A 269 2.79 -16.24 -6.75
C GLU A 269 2.06 -17.11 -7.80
N LYS A 270 0.93 -17.69 -7.42
CA LYS A 270 0.05 -18.45 -8.31
C LYS A 270 -1.27 -17.70 -8.46
N ARG A 271 -1.67 -17.39 -9.70
CA ARG A 271 -2.97 -16.76 -9.96
C ARG A 271 -4.11 -17.60 -9.38
N SER A 272 -5.01 -16.92 -8.68
CA SER A 272 -6.12 -17.55 -7.94
C SER A 272 -7.26 -18.04 -8.84
N SER A 273 -7.36 -17.52 -10.06
CA SER A 273 -8.42 -17.84 -11.03
C SER A 273 -7.86 -18.11 -12.42
N GLU A 274 -8.48 -19.07 -13.11
CA GLU A 274 -8.22 -19.36 -14.52
C GLU A 274 -8.88 -18.29 -15.41
N ILE A 275 -8.28 -18.03 -16.57
CA ILE A 275 -8.81 -17.06 -17.53
C ILE A 275 -10.09 -17.63 -18.13
N THR A 276 -11.18 -16.88 -17.99
CA THR A 276 -12.48 -17.21 -18.57
C THR A 276 -12.81 -16.28 -19.74
N SER A 277 -13.77 -16.68 -20.59
CA SER A 277 -14.07 -15.97 -21.84
C SER A 277 -14.62 -14.55 -21.68
N ASP A 278 -15.04 -14.16 -20.48
CA ASP A 278 -15.47 -12.80 -20.13
C ASP A 278 -14.30 -11.84 -19.88
N TRP A 279 -13.06 -12.33 -19.75
CA TRP A 279 -11.91 -11.47 -19.45
C TRP A 279 -11.54 -10.64 -20.67
N LYS A 280 -11.35 -9.34 -20.43
CA LYS A 280 -11.02 -8.36 -21.47
C LYS A 280 -9.65 -7.75 -21.20
N ILE A 281 -8.98 -7.36 -22.28
CA ILE A 281 -7.80 -6.51 -22.21
C ILE A 281 -8.26 -5.06 -22.00
N GLU A 282 -8.03 -4.53 -20.81
CA GLU A 282 -8.46 -3.19 -20.40
C GLU A 282 -7.30 -2.18 -20.49
N ASN A 283 -6.05 -2.63 -20.24
CA ASN A 283 -4.83 -1.81 -20.35
C ASN A 283 -3.85 -2.40 -21.38
N SER A 284 -4.16 -2.26 -22.67
CA SER A 284 -3.37 -2.83 -23.77
C SER A 284 -1.88 -2.43 -23.78
N ALA A 285 -1.54 -1.24 -23.26
CA ALA A 285 -0.16 -0.79 -23.12
C ALA A 285 0.69 -1.70 -22.21
N MET A 286 0.08 -2.45 -21.29
CA MET A 286 0.78 -3.40 -20.42
C MET A 286 1.44 -4.54 -21.19
N ILE A 287 0.91 -4.91 -22.37
CA ILE A 287 1.54 -5.93 -23.24
C ILE A 287 2.94 -5.51 -23.62
N LYS A 288 3.12 -4.24 -24.02
CA LYS A 288 4.44 -3.68 -24.31
C LYS A 288 5.33 -3.69 -23.07
N VAL A 289 4.80 -3.29 -21.91
CA VAL A 289 5.57 -3.27 -20.65
C VAL A 289 6.10 -4.66 -20.30
N ILE A 290 5.24 -5.67 -20.30
CA ILE A 290 5.60 -7.06 -20.00
C ILE A 290 6.62 -7.57 -21.01
N ALA A 291 6.39 -7.36 -22.31
CA ALA A 291 7.32 -7.81 -23.36
C ALA A 291 8.69 -7.13 -23.25
N THR A 292 8.77 -5.85 -22.92
CA THR A 292 10.03 -5.14 -22.69
C THR A 292 10.79 -5.74 -21.50
N LEU A 293 10.10 -6.01 -20.39
CA LEU A 293 10.73 -6.64 -19.22
C LEU A 293 11.25 -8.05 -19.53
N LEU A 294 10.47 -8.84 -20.26
CA LEU A 294 10.87 -10.19 -20.70
C LEU A 294 12.10 -10.19 -21.59
N ARG A 295 12.27 -9.17 -22.44
CA ARG A 295 13.44 -9.03 -23.34
C ARG A 295 14.67 -8.50 -22.62
N ASN A 296 14.50 -7.61 -21.66
CA ASN A 296 15.60 -6.97 -20.94
C ASN A 296 16.14 -7.84 -19.79
N SER A 297 15.39 -8.86 -19.38
CA SER A 297 15.80 -9.78 -18.31
C SER A 297 16.81 -10.81 -18.81
N PRO A 298 17.82 -11.19 -18.00
CA PRO A 298 18.78 -12.22 -18.37
C PRO A 298 18.11 -13.59 -18.47
N ASP A 299 18.44 -14.35 -19.51
CA ASP A 299 17.89 -15.68 -19.71
C ASP A 299 18.22 -16.63 -18.55
N ASN A 300 17.18 -17.28 -18.04
CA ASN A 300 17.24 -18.29 -16.99
C ASN A 300 15.96 -19.12 -17.03
N VAL A 301 15.93 -20.25 -16.29
CA VAL A 301 14.79 -21.18 -16.26
C VAL A 301 13.49 -20.46 -15.88
N HIS A 302 13.52 -19.62 -14.84
CA HIS A 302 12.33 -18.87 -14.41
C HIS A 302 11.83 -17.89 -15.48
N LEU A 303 12.73 -17.28 -16.25
CA LEU A 303 12.34 -16.38 -17.32
C LEU A 303 11.64 -17.13 -18.45
N TYR A 304 12.07 -18.35 -18.80
CA TYR A 304 11.40 -19.18 -19.79
C TYR A 304 9.98 -19.55 -19.34
N ASP A 305 9.79 -19.91 -18.07
CA ASP A 305 8.47 -20.19 -17.51
C ASP A 305 7.53 -18.98 -17.60
N ILE A 306 8.05 -17.77 -17.33
CA ILE A 306 7.25 -16.54 -17.43
C ILE A 306 6.96 -16.18 -18.89
N LYS A 307 7.92 -16.38 -19.82
CA LYS A 307 7.72 -16.18 -21.27
C LYS A 307 6.59 -17.08 -21.79
N SER A 308 6.70 -18.39 -21.52
CA SER A 308 5.68 -19.37 -21.90
C SER A 308 4.32 -19.00 -21.29
N ARG A 309 4.28 -18.71 -19.99
CA ARG A 309 3.03 -18.34 -19.32
C ARG A 309 2.39 -17.10 -19.92
N PHE A 310 3.17 -16.06 -20.21
CA PHE A 310 2.67 -14.85 -20.85
C PHE A 310 2.06 -15.11 -22.22
N LEU A 311 2.75 -15.88 -23.06
CA LEU A 311 2.25 -16.23 -24.40
C LEU A 311 0.97 -17.09 -24.31
N ASP A 312 0.92 -18.07 -23.41
CA ASP A 312 -0.26 -18.90 -23.17
C ASP A 312 -1.47 -18.06 -22.73
N ASP A 313 -1.27 -17.13 -21.79
CA ASP A 313 -2.35 -16.26 -21.33
C ASP A 313 -2.83 -15.33 -22.46
N MET A 314 -1.93 -14.84 -23.31
CA MET A 314 -2.28 -14.01 -24.48
C MET A 314 -3.04 -14.82 -25.55
N ILE A 315 -2.67 -16.08 -25.78
CA ILE A 315 -3.40 -17.00 -26.65
C ILE A 315 -4.79 -17.26 -26.08
N LEU A 316 -4.91 -17.51 -24.78
CA LEU A 316 -6.20 -17.79 -24.13
C LEU A 316 -7.13 -16.56 -24.13
N LEU A 317 -6.61 -15.36 -23.87
CA LEU A 317 -7.38 -14.12 -23.96
C LEU A 317 -7.85 -13.83 -25.39
N SER A 318 -7.04 -14.15 -26.40
CA SER A 318 -7.37 -13.86 -27.80
C SER A 318 -8.29 -14.91 -28.44
N SER A 319 -8.12 -16.19 -28.10
CA SER A 319 -8.94 -17.28 -28.63
C SER A 319 -10.39 -17.18 -28.14
N SER A 320 -10.58 -16.75 -26.90
CA SER A 320 -11.89 -16.65 -26.24
C SER A 320 -12.67 -15.36 -26.56
N SER A 321 -12.03 -14.33 -27.14
CA SER A 321 -12.66 -13.02 -27.34
C SER A 321 -12.23 -12.34 -28.64
N ARG A 322 -13.22 -12.06 -29.52
CA ARG A 322 -13.02 -11.25 -30.74
C ARG A 322 -12.56 -9.82 -30.40
N GLU A 323 -13.02 -9.27 -29.29
CA GLU A 323 -12.64 -7.92 -28.89
C GLU A 323 -11.17 -7.87 -28.45
N ASN A 324 -10.70 -8.87 -27.69
CA ASN A 324 -9.29 -8.96 -27.31
C ASN A 324 -8.38 -9.07 -28.54
N ARG A 325 -8.78 -9.87 -29.56
CA ARG A 325 -8.07 -9.91 -30.85
C ARG A 325 -7.98 -8.54 -31.51
N ARG A 326 -9.09 -7.80 -31.55
CA ARG A 326 -9.11 -6.44 -32.10
C ARG A 326 -8.17 -5.51 -31.34
N VAL A 327 -8.21 -5.52 -30.01
CA VAL A 327 -7.35 -4.70 -29.16
C VAL A 327 -5.88 -5.00 -29.40
N ILE A 328 -5.49 -6.28 -29.45
CA ILE A 328 -4.09 -6.69 -29.71
C ILE A 328 -3.64 -6.20 -31.09
N LEU A 329 -4.44 -6.42 -32.14
CA LEU A 329 -4.11 -6.04 -33.51
C LEU A 329 -4.05 -4.52 -33.73
N GLN A 330 -4.64 -3.73 -32.83
CA GLN A 330 -4.56 -2.27 -32.83
C GLN A 330 -3.30 -1.73 -32.14
N ILE A 331 -2.58 -2.55 -31.37
CA ILE A 331 -1.31 -2.15 -30.77
C ILE A 331 -0.27 -2.03 -31.88
N SER A 332 0.43 -0.90 -31.91
CA SER A 332 1.54 -0.72 -32.84
C SER A 332 2.64 -1.73 -32.55
N VAL A 333 3.09 -2.42 -33.60
CA VAL A 333 4.20 -3.37 -33.52
C VAL A 333 3.93 -4.55 -32.57
N TRP A 334 2.66 -4.94 -32.40
CA TRP A 334 2.27 -6.05 -31.50
C TRP A 334 3.02 -7.36 -31.79
N GLN A 335 3.37 -7.61 -33.05
CA GLN A 335 4.13 -8.79 -33.47
C GLN A 335 5.51 -8.84 -32.81
N GLU A 336 6.16 -7.70 -32.56
CA GLU A 336 7.41 -7.70 -31.83
C GLU A 336 7.15 -8.11 -30.37
N TYR A 337 6.13 -7.52 -29.72
CA TYR A 337 5.86 -7.80 -28.31
C TYR A 337 5.44 -9.25 -28.03
N LEU A 338 4.82 -9.94 -28.99
CA LEU A 338 4.36 -11.32 -28.83
C LEU A 338 5.25 -12.31 -29.58
N LEU A 339 5.31 -12.23 -30.92
CA LEU A 339 6.07 -13.19 -31.74
C LEU A 339 7.58 -13.03 -31.55
N GLY A 340 8.05 -11.81 -31.27
CA GLY A 340 9.48 -11.57 -31.02
C GLY A 340 9.99 -12.11 -29.67
N LEU A 341 9.15 -12.78 -28.88
CA LEU A 341 9.58 -13.52 -27.68
C LEU A 341 9.90 -14.99 -27.98
N ALA A 342 9.45 -15.53 -29.12
CA ALA A 342 9.68 -16.91 -29.52
C ALA A 342 11.12 -17.13 -30.03
N TYR A 343 11.65 -18.34 -29.83
CA TYR A 343 12.99 -18.70 -30.31
C TYR A 343 12.91 -19.32 -31.71
N VAL A 344 13.52 -18.66 -32.69
CA VAL A 344 13.63 -19.22 -34.06
C VAL A 344 14.57 -20.43 -34.10
N TYR A 345 15.62 -20.41 -33.27
CA TYR A 345 16.62 -21.47 -33.16
C TYR A 345 16.83 -21.85 -31.69
N PRO A 346 15.91 -22.63 -31.09
CA PRO A 346 15.98 -22.99 -29.69
C PRO A 346 17.17 -23.92 -29.42
N SER A 347 17.89 -23.66 -28.34
CA SER A 347 19.09 -24.41 -27.94
C SER A 347 18.82 -25.43 -26.81
N ASN A 348 17.63 -25.38 -26.19
CA ASN A 348 17.23 -26.28 -25.11
C ASN A 348 15.71 -26.54 -25.14
N GLU A 349 15.23 -27.56 -24.43
CA GLU A 349 13.81 -27.95 -24.41
C GLU A 349 12.89 -26.84 -23.90
N GLN A 350 13.37 -25.99 -22.98
CA GLN A 350 12.60 -24.87 -22.43
C GLN A 350 12.36 -23.79 -23.50
N GLN A 351 13.36 -23.49 -24.34
CA GLN A 351 13.22 -22.60 -25.48
C GLN A 351 12.37 -23.20 -26.60
N VAL A 352 12.31 -24.53 -26.73
CA VAL A 352 11.39 -25.20 -27.67
C VAL A 352 9.94 -25.06 -27.20
N ALA A 353 9.70 -25.06 -25.89
CA ALA A 353 8.38 -24.91 -25.31
C ALA A 353 7.82 -23.47 -25.38
N VAL A 354 8.71 -22.47 -25.46
CA VAL A 354 8.39 -21.03 -25.62
C VAL A 354 8.24 -20.67 -27.09
#